data_AF-A0A956DGS4-F1
#
_entry.id   AF-A0A956DGS4-F1
#
_cell.length_a   1.000
_cell.length_b   1.000
_cell.length_c   1.000
_cell.angle_alpha   90.00
_cell.angle_beta   90.00
_cell.angle_gamma   90.00
#
_symmetry.space_group_name_H-M   'P 1'
#
loop_
_entity.id
_entity.type
_entity.pdbx_description
1 polymer ?
#
loop_
_entity_poly.entity_id
_entity_poly.type
_entity_poly.pdbx_seq_one_letter_code
_entity_poly.pdbx_strand_id
1 'polypeptide(L)'
;MRVGTMFLGRVEALEHESIQTKFFVLGIPLIPMASFYVVAEEYQGVRGQALADVHGASVLAGYLRILLPVGAVLAGVLGHVERSGSSWALCVVLSLGFLASMVFLGRLSEEERAKRSCLLRLLGTGVPPEYLQSDARDAQLTRLSAIYGLLDDTPWRDRLEAPDEVPADLLTLVYGLARHALEREAADALWPRIAAGEAKPLRQPDAARLAMDDEAPASEPAKKPKARRKARRAARVVQDGPACPACDTVSGEDATFCKGCGEPLGALV
;
A
#
# COMPACT_ATOMS: atom_id res chain seq x y z
N MET A 1 -27.77 2.96 10.86
CA MET A 1 -26.88 4.11 11.16
C MET A 1 -25.52 3.54 11.53
N ARG A 2 -24.45 3.82 10.76
CA ARG A 2 -23.09 3.39 11.12
C ARG A 2 -22.43 4.53 11.89
N VAL A 3 -22.04 4.25 13.14
CA VAL A 3 -21.16 5.10 13.94
C VAL A 3 -19.81 4.42 13.94
N GLY A 4 -18.76 5.10 13.46
CA GLY A 4 -17.44 4.51 13.39
C GLY A 4 -16.50 5.30 12.49
N THR A 5 -15.48 4.63 11.98
CA THR A 5 -14.51 5.23 11.06
C THR A 5 -14.48 4.47 9.75
N MET A 6 -14.25 5.17 8.64
CA MET A 6 -14.08 4.56 7.32
C MET A 6 -12.92 5.23 6.57
N PHE A 7 -12.25 4.46 5.72
CA PHE A 7 -11.26 5.00 4.79
C PHE A 7 -11.95 5.45 3.50
N LEU A 8 -11.64 6.67 3.08
CA LEU A 8 -12.22 7.31 1.89
C LEU A 8 -11.16 8.13 1.17
N GLY A 9 -11.53 8.63 -0.01
CA GLY A 9 -10.69 9.57 -0.72
C GLY A 9 -9.43 8.93 -1.26
N ARG A 10 -9.53 7.70 -1.79
CA ARG A 10 -8.44 7.01 -2.46
C ARG A 10 -7.88 7.89 -3.58
N VAL A 11 -6.64 8.32 -3.41
CA VAL A 11 -5.88 9.10 -4.38
C VAL A 11 -4.52 8.46 -4.56
N GLU A 12 -3.83 8.86 -5.62
CA GLU A 12 -2.44 8.48 -5.87
C GLU A 12 -2.22 6.97 -5.95
N ALA A 13 -3.16 6.27 -6.58
CA ALA A 13 -3.12 4.81 -6.67
C ALA A 13 -1.96 4.33 -7.58
N LEU A 14 -1.12 3.45 -7.03
CA LEU A 14 -0.07 2.72 -7.72
C LEU A 14 -0.23 1.24 -7.37
N GLU A 15 -0.72 0.45 -8.34
CA GLU A 15 -1.03 -0.96 -8.12
C GLU A 15 -1.99 -1.17 -6.92
N HIS A 16 -1.50 -1.80 -5.86
CA HIS A 16 -2.20 -2.08 -4.61
C HIS A 16 -1.98 -0.98 -3.55
N GLU A 17 -1.09 -0.04 -3.81
CA GLU A 17 -0.77 1.09 -2.94
C GLU A 17 -1.66 2.31 -3.25
N SER A 18 -2.04 3.07 -2.23
CA SER A 18 -2.76 4.34 -2.40
C SER A 18 -2.75 5.20 -1.14
N ILE A 19 -3.02 6.50 -1.27
CA ILE A 19 -3.24 7.37 -0.12
C ILE A 19 -4.74 7.46 0.16
N GLN A 20 -5.12 7.18 1.41
CA GLN A 20 -6.52 7.21 1.86
C GLN A 20 -6.64 7.98 3.18
N THR A 21 -7.76 8.67 3.37
CA THR A 21 -8.03 9.38 4.61
C THR A 21 -9.06 8.62 5.43
N LYS A 22 -8.76 8.44 6.72
CA LYS A 22 -9.69 7.89 7.70
C LYS A 22 -10.62 9.00 8.18
N PHE A 23 -11.91 8.85 7.94
CA PHE A 23 -12.95 9.78 8.40
C PHE A 23 -13.70 9.20 9.59
N PHE A 24 -14.08 10.08 10.52
CA PHE A 24 -15.13 9.79 11.49
C PHE A 24 -16.50 9.96 10.84
N VAL A 25 -17.38 8.97 11.01
CA VAL A 25 -18.68 8.88 10.33
C VAL A 25 -19.81 8.85 11.33
N LEU A 26 -20.77 9.75 11.14
CA LEU A 26 -22.07 9.74 11.82
C LEU A 26 -23.15 9.92 10.75
N GLY A 27 -23.47 8.82 10.05
CA GLY A 27 -24.34 8.85 8.87
C GLY A 27 -23.64 9.37 7.61
N ILE A 28 -22.93 10.50 7.72
CA ILE A 28 -22.05 11.09 6.69
C ILE A 28 -20.62 11.23 7.25
N PRO A 29 -19.57 11.25 6.41
CA PRO A 29 -18.21 11.55 6.86
C PRO A 29 -18.16 13.00 7.35
N LEU A 30 -17.85 13.20 8.63
CA LEU A 30 -17.85 14.52 9.23
C LEU A 30 -16.45 15.11 9.26
N ILE A 31 -15.49 14.38 9.85
CA ILE A 31 -14.18 14.93 10.21
C ILE A 31 -13.08 13.99 9.71
N PRO A 32 -12.10 14.47 8.92
CA PRO A 32 -10.91 13.71 8.59
C PRO A 32 -10.06 13.57 9.86
N MET A 33 -9.68 12.34 10.21
CA MET A 33 -8.90 12.06 11.41
C MET A 33 -7.41 11.98 11.12
N ALA A 34 -7.03 11.21 10.09
CA ALA A 34 -5.65 11.01 9.68
C ALA A 34 -5.62 10.44 8.26
N SER A 35 -4.55 10.72 7.52
CA SER A 35 -4.29 10.12 6.22
C SER A 35 -3.28 8.98 6.36
N PHE A 36 -3.44 7.96 5.54
CA PHE A 36 -2.63 6.76 5.55
C PHE A 36 -2.12 6.48 4.14
N TYR A 37 -0.86 6.10 4.05
CA TYR A 37 -0.35 5.42 2.88
C TYR A 37 -0.67 3.93 3.04
N VAL A 38 -1.67 3.47 2.29
CA VAL A 38 -2.17 2.10 2.32
C VAL A 38 -1.35 1.28 1.35
N VAL A 39 -0.66 0.27 1.86
CA VAL A 39 0.11 -0.70 1.06
C VAL A 39 -0.79 -1.86 0.63
N ALA A 40 -1.69 -2.31 1.51
CA ALA A 40 -2.67 -3.35 1.17
C ALA A 40 -4.01 -3.09 1.88
N GLU A 41 -5.10 -3.39 1.17
CA GLU A 41 -6.45 -3.39 1.75
C GLU A 41 -6.74 -4.77 2.34
N GLU A 42 -7.13 -4.84 3.62
CA GLU A 42 -7.44 -6.08 4.33
C GLU A 42 -8.93 -6.12 4.71
N TYR A 43 -9.50 -7.31 4.92
CA TYR A 43 -10.93 -7.46 5.22
C TYR A 43 -11.40 -6.64 6.45
N GLN A 44 -10.52 -6.41 7.43
CA GLN A 44 -10.84 -5.66 8.65
C GLN A 44 -10.08 -4.33 8.78
N GLY A 45 -9.47 -3.83 7.71
CA GLY A 45 -8.73 -2.57 7.80
C GLY A 45 -7.82 -2.31 6.61
N VAL A 46 -6.78 -1.54 6.87
CA VAL A 46 -5.75 -1.23 5.88
C VAL A 46 -4.40 -1.51 6.53
N ARG A 47 -3.53 -2.17 5.78
CA ARG A 47 -2.12 -2.29 6.12
C ARG A 47 -1.41 -1.10 5.50
N GLY A 48 -0.81 -0.27 6.34
CA GLY A 48 -0.18 0.96 5.90
C GLY A 48 0.35 1.77 7.06
N GLN A 49 0.90 2.93 6.73
CA GLN A 49 1.47 3.86 7.70
C GLN A 49 0.67 5.16 7.71
N ALA A 50 0.55 5.76 8.90
CA ALA A 50 -0.04 7.09 9.02
C ALA A 50 0.93 8.14 8.46
N LEU A 51 0.41 9.06 7.66
CA LEU A 51 1.13 10.24 7.22
C LEU A 51 1.24 11.23 8.38
N ALA A 52 2.32 12.02 8.41
CA ALA A 52 2.49 13.08 9.39
C ALA A 52 1.36 14.13 9.31
N ASP A 53 0.99 14.47 8.07
CA ASP A 53 -0.03 15.46 7.77
C ASP A 53 -1.24 14.85 7.07
N VAL A 54 -2.39 15.51 7.23
CA VAL A 54 -3.62 15.15 6.53
C VAL A 54 -3.49 15.53 5.05
N HIS A 55 -3.65 14.56 4.16
CA HIS A 55 -3.46 14.72 2.73
C HIS A 55 -4.67 15.41 2.08
N GLY A 56 -4.58 16.72 1.85
CA GLY A 56 -5.71 17.56 1.39
C GLY A 56 -6.42 17.04 0.14
N ALA A 57 -5.69 16.53 -0.85
CA ALA A 57 -6.30 15.96 -2.06
C ALA A 57 -7.14 14.70 -1.78
N SER A 58 -6.70 13.87 -0.82
CA SER A 58 -7.44 12.69 -0.37
C SER A 58 -8.71 13.12 0.38
N VAL A 59 -8.59 14.12 1.26
CA VAL A 59 -9.75 14.68 1.99
C VAL A 59 -10.81 15.21 1.02
N LEU A 60 -10.39 16.05 0.07
CA LEU A 60 -11.27 16.64 -0.92
C LEU A 60 -11.94 15.56 -1.78
N ALA A 61 -11.18 14.55 -2.22
CA ALA A 61 -11.73 13.42 -2.94
C ALA A 61 -12.76 12.63 -2.12
N GLY A 62 -12.51 12.44 -0.82
CA GLY A 62 -13.45 11.80 0.10
C GLY A 62 -14.78 12.55 0.19
N TYR A 63 -14.73 13.88 0.37
CA TYR A 63 -15.94 14.70 0.46
C TYR A 63 -16.70 14.78 -0.87
N LEU A 64 -16.02 15.09 -1.98
CA LEU A 64 -16.68 15.23 -3.28
C LEU A 64 -17.36 13.93 -3.71
N ARG A 65 -16.71 12.78 -3.52
CA ARG A 65 -17.28 11.48 -3.92
C ARG A 65 -18.49 11.05 -3.09
N ILE A 66 -18.76 11.71 -1.97
CA ILE A 66 -19.95 11.44 -1.14
C ILE A 66 -21.00 12.53 -1.31
N LEU A 67 -20.59 13.79 -1.27
CA LEU A 67 -21.53 14.93 -1.32
C LEU A 67 -22.11 15.13 -2.72
N LEU A 68 -21.34 14.95 -3.78
CA LEU A 68 -21.83 15.13 -5.16
C LEU A 68 -22.95 14.14 -5.54
N PRO A 69 -22.83 12.81 -5.34
CA PRO A 69 -23.92 11.90 -5.68
C PRO A 69 -25.14 12.12 -4.78
N VAL A 70 -24.96 12.43 -3.49
CA VAL A 70 -26.08 12.78 -2.60
C VAL A 70 -26.79 14.04 -3.10
N GLY A 71 -26.05 15.09 -3.44
CA GLY A 71 -26.59 16.33 -3.99
C GLY A 71 -27.31 16.09 -5.32
N ALA A 72 -26.76 15.25 -6.20
CA ALA A 72 -27.39 14.91 -7.48
C ALA A 72 -28.75 14.22 -7.27
N VAL A 73 -28.83 13.24 -6.37
CA VAL A 73 -30.09 12.57 -6.03
C VAL A 73 -31.11 13.57 -5.47
N LEU A 74 -30.72 14.44 -4.54
CA LEU A 74 -31.61 15.46 -3.97
C LEU A 74 -32.11 16.44 -5.04
N ALA A 75 -31.22 16.92 -5.91
CA ALA A 75 -31.58 17.82 -7.01
C ALA A 75 -32.53 17.14 -8.01
N GLY A 76 -32.32 15.85 -8.31
CA GLY A 76 -33.22 15.06 -9.16
C GLY A 76 -34.61 14.89 -8.56
N VAL A 77 -34.70 14.60 -7.26
CA VAL A 77 -35.98 14.51 -6.53
C VAL A 77 -36.72 15.85 -6.57
N LEU A 78 -36.03 16.96 -6.28
CA LEU A 78 -36.63 18.30 -6.35
C LEU A 78 -37.08 18.64 -7.77
N GLY A 79 -36.25 18.36 -8.78
CA GLY A 79 -36.60 18.57 -10.19
C GLY A 79 -37.80 17.76 -10.64
N HIS A 80 -38.00 16.57 -10.07
CA HIS A 80 -39.20 15.77 -10.30
C HIS A 80 -40.45 16.37 -9.63
N VAL A 81 -40.37 16.72 -8.35
CA VAL A 81 -41.50 17.25 -7.56
C VAL A 81 -41.96 18.60 -8.07
N GLU A 82 -41.02 19.51 -8.34
CA GLU A 82 -41.32 20.89 -8.76
C GLU A 82 -41.53 21.01 -10.28
N ARG A 83 -41.22 19.95 -11.04
CA ARG A 83 -41.13 19.98 -12.51
C ARG A 83 -40.21 21.11 -13.02
N SER A 84 -39.19 21.43 -12.25
CA SER A 84 -38.26 22.53 -12.53
C SER A 84 -37.07 22.06 -13.37
N GLY A 85 -36.87 22.71 -14.53
CA GLY A 85 -35.72 22.42 -15.39
C GLY A 85 -34.37 22.77 -14.75
N SER A 86 -34.30 23.76 -13.86
CA SER A 86 -33.05 24.17 -13.21
C SER A 86 -32.54 23.10 -12.23
N SER A 87 -33.43 22.46 -11.48
CA SER A 87 -33.09 21.37 -10.56
C SER A 87 -32.59 20.13 -11.32
N TRP A 88 -33.15 19.82 -12.49
CA TRP A 88 -32.61 18.78 -13.39
C TRP A 88 -31.22 19.13 -13.93
N ALA A 89 -31.01 20.39 -14.34
CA ALA A 89 -29.69 20.84 -14.77
C ALA A 89 -28.65 20.70 -13.65
N LEU A 90 -28.99 21.09 -12.42
CA LEU A 90 -28.12 20.91 -11.25
C LEU A 90 -27.80 19.43 -10.99
N CYS A 91 -28.80 18.54 -11.09
CA CYS A 91 -28.59 17.09 -10.98
C CYS A 91 -27.55 16.57 -11.98
N VAL A 92 -27.66 17.01 -13.25
CA VAL A 92 -26.68 16.66 -14.30
C VAL A 92 -25.29 17.21 -13.97
N VAL A 93 -25.19 18.48 -13.57
CA VAL A 93 -23.91 19.11 -13.21
C VAL A 93 -23.23 18.38 -12.05
N LEU A 94 -23.97 18.06 -10.99
CA LEU A 94 -23.43 17.33 -9.83
C LEU A 94 -23.00 15.91 -10.20
N SER A 95 -23.76 15.23 -11.09
CA SER A 95 -23.41 13.90 -11.60
C SER A 95 -22.13 13.93 -12.44
N LEU A 96 -21.98 14.93 -13.31
CA LEU A 96 -20.75 15.15 -14.08
C LEU A 96 -19.58 15.51 -13.17
N GLY A 97 -19.80 16.34 -12.15
CA GLY A 97 -18.81 16.65 -11.13
C GLY A 97 -18.35 15.39 -10.39
N PHE A 98 -19.27 14.48 -10.05
CA PHE A 98 -18.93 13.21 -9.40
C PHE A 98 -18.03 12.37 -10.30
N LEU A 99 -18.40 12.19 -11.57
CA LEU A 99 -17.57 11.46 -12.54
C LEU A 99 -16.20 12.12 -12.74
N ALA A 100 -16.16 13.45 -12.86
CA ALA A 100 -14.92 14.20 -12.95
C ALA A 100 -14.03 13.99 -11.71
N SER A 101 -14.61 13.96 -10.49
CA SER A 101 -13.87 13.69 -9.26
C SER A 101 -13.33 12.26 -9.17
N MET A 102 -13.97 11.30 -9.85
CA MET A 102 -13.48 9.92 -9.94
C MET A 102 -12.31 9.80 -10.93
N VAL A 103 -12.36 10.56 -12.02
CA VAL A 103 -11.36 10.48 -13.10
C VAL A 103 -10.15 11.35 -12.81
N PHE A 104 -10.33 12.62 -12.44
CA PHE A 104 -9.24 13.60 -12.38
C PHE A 104 -8.61 13.73 -11.00
N LEU A 105 -9.40 13.58 -9.92
CA LEU A 105 -8.91 13.86 -8.59
C LEU A 105 -8.11 12.68 -8.03
N GLY A 106 -6.81 12.90 -7.85
CA GLY A 106 -5.89 11.89 -7.32
C GLY A 106 -5.21 11.02 -8.37
N ARG A 107 -5.17 11.42 -9.65
CA ARG A 107 -4.27 10.77 -10.61
C ARG A 107 -2.83 11.13 -10.29
N LEU A 108 -1.95 10.14 -10.32
CA LEU A 108 -0.52 10.38 -10.37
C LEU A 108 -0.13 10.89 -11.76
N SER A 109 0.83 11.82 -11.82
CA SER A 109 1.51 12.12 -13.08
C SER A 109 2.26 10.87 -13.55
N GLU A 110 2.47 10.75 -14.87
CA GLU A 110 3.19 9.59 -15.41
C GLU A 110 4.63 9.53 -14.90
N GLU A 111 5.26 10.69 -14.72
CA GLU A 111 6.60 10.80 -14.13
C GLU A 111 6.61 10.31 -12.68
N GLU A 112 5.69 10.79 -11.83
CA GLU A 112 5.61 10.37 -10.42
C GLU A 112 5.27 8.87 -10.33
N ARG A 113 4.43 8.37 -11.23
CA ARG A 113 4.09 6.93 -11.30
C ARG A 113 5.33 6.12 -11.62
N ALA A 114 6.15 6.55 -12.56
CA ALA A 114 7.39 5.89 -12.90
C ALA A 114 8.39 5.96 -11.74
N LYS A 115 8.55 7.12 -11.08
CA LYS A 115 9.41 7.31 -9.89
C LYS A 115 9.00 6.35 -8.76
N ARG A 116 7.72 6.29 -8.42
CA ARG A 116 7.23 5.37 -7.37
C ARG A 116 7.28 3.91 -7.78
N SER A 117 7.06 3.58 -9.06
CA SER A 117 7.24 2.22 -9.56
C SER A 117 8.70 1.76 -9.45
N CYS A 118 9.65 2.67 -9.67
CA CYS A 118 11.08 2.42 -9.44
C CYS A 118 11.36 2.10 -7.96
N LEU A 119 10.84 2.92 -7.03
CA LEU A 119 10.96 2.66 -5.59
C LEU A 119 10.30 1.36 -5.16
N LEU A 120 9.11 1.06 -5.69
CA LEU A 120 8.38 -0.19 -5.41
C LEU A 120 9.21 -1.42 -5.78
N ARG A 121 9.92 -1.39 -6.92
CA ARG A 121 10.82 -2.47 -7.35
C ARG A 121 12.06 -2.59 -6.46
N LEU A 122 12.58 -1.47 -5.97
CA LEU A 122 13.80 -1.43 -5.16
C LEU A 122 13.56 -1.84 -3.70
N LEU A 123 12.50 -1.31 -3.10
CA LEU A 123 12.23 -1.38 -1.66
C LEU A 123 11.06 -2.31 -1.30
N GLY A 124 10.29 -2.77 -2.30
CA GLY A 124 9.02 -3.45 -2.08
C GLY A 124 7.88 -2.51 -1.69
N THR A 125 8.12 -1.20 -1.69
CA THR A 125 7.08 -0.18 -1.49
C THR A 125 7.35 1.07 -2.32
N GLY A 126 6.30 1.64 -2.91
CA GLY A 126 6.35 2.86 -3.72
C GLY A 126 6.12 4.14 -2.91
N VAL A 127 6.25 4.07 -1.58
CA VAL A 127 6.09 5.23 -0.69
C VAL A 127 7.20 6.25 -0.95
N PRO A 128 6.86 7.52 -1.28
CA PRO A 128 7.82 8.60 -1.28
C PRO A 128 8.43 8.82 0.12
N PRO A 129 9.75 9.05 0.24
CA PRO A 129 10.40 9.22 1.54
C PRO A 129 9.89 10.42 2.35
N GLU A 130 9.26 11.39 1.69
CA GLU A 130 8.57 12.50 2.33
C GLU A 130 7.37 12.09 3.18
N TYR A 131 6.80 10.91 2.91
CA TYR A 131 5.63 10.37 3.60
C TYR A 131 5.99 9.38 4.70
N LEU A 132 7.27 9.00 4.79
CA LEU A 132 7.78 8.15 5.86
C LEU A 132 8.04 8.96 7.12
N GLN A 133 7.82 8.34 8.27
CA GLN A 133 8.35 8.85 9.53
C GLN A 133 9.88 8.82 9.48
N SER A 134 10.55 9.74 10.18
CA SER A 134 12.02 9.84 10.21
C SER A 134 12.68 8.49 10.45
N ASP A 135 12.20 7.73 11.44
CA ASP A 135 12.82 6.49 11.87
C ASP A 135 12.69 5.40 10.79
N ALA A 136 11.54 5.32 10.12
CA ALA A 136 11.30 4.37 9.03
C ALA A 136 12.14 4.72 7.79
N ARG A 137 12.26 6.02 7.48
CA ARG A 137 13.10 6.51 6.40
C ARG A 137 14.58 6.23 6.67
N ASP A 138 15.05 6.51 7.88
CA ASP A 138 16.45 6.32 8.26
C ASP A 138 16.82 4.83 8.31
N ALA A 139 15.88 3.96 8.71
CA ALA A 139 16.02 2.50 8.60
C ALA A 139 16.15 2.05 7.13
N GLN A 140 15.30 2.57 6.23
CA GLN A 140 15.41 2.28 4.79
C GLN A 140 16.72 2.82 4.19
N LEU A 141 17.15 4.02 4.57
CA LEU A 141 18.41 4.61 4.13
C LEU A 141 19.61 3.76 4.58
N THR A 142 19.59 3.29 5.82
CA THR A 142 20.63 2.40 6.38
C THR A 142 20.69 1.09 5.61
N ARG A 143 19.52 0.48 5.33
CA ARG A 143 19.43 -0.75 4.55
C ARG A 143 19.95 -0.57 3.12
N LEU A 144 19.53 0.49 2.43
CA LEU A 144 20.02 0.82 1.09
C LEU A 144 21.53 1.08 1.09
N SER A 145 22.05 1.76 2.12
CA SER A 145 23.49 2.07 2.23
C SER A 145 24.31 0.80 2.45
N ALA A 146 23.80 -0.14 3.25
CA ALA A 146 24.43 -1.44 3.44
C ALA A 146 24.47 -2.25 2.13
N ILE A 147 23.39 -2.26 1.36
CA ILE A 147 23.35 -2.92 0.03
C ILE A 147 24.38 -2.29 -0.90
N TYR A 148 24.42 -0.96 -0.94
CA TYR A 148 25.35 -0.23 -1.78
C TYR A 148 26.81 -0.55 -1.42
N GLY A 149 27.15 -0.58 -0.13
CA GLY A 149 28.50 -0.92 0.33
C GLY A 149 28.96 -2.36 0.03
N LEU A 150 28.03 -3.26 -0.36
CA LEU A 150 28.39 -4.58 -0.88
C LEU A 150 28.74 -4.57 -2.37
N LEU A 151 28.33 -3.53 -3.10
CA LEU A 151 28.46 -3.43 -4.55
C LEU A 151 29.57 -2.46 -4.98
N ASP A 152 29.81 -1.40 -4.19
CA ASP A 152 30.80 -0.36 -4.49
C ASP A 152 31.42 0.18 -3.19
N ASP A 153 32.74 0.31 -3.17
CA ASP A 153 33.51 0.87 -2.06
C ASP A 153 33.45 2.42 -2.01
N THR A 154 33.09 3.05 -3.13
CA THR A 154 33.03 4.52 -3.26
C THR A 154 31.83 5.07 -2.48
N PRO A 155 31.97 6.02 -1.55
CA PRO A 155 30.82 6.61 -0.86
C PRO A 155 29.75 7.06 -1.85
N TRP A 156 28.50 6.61 -1.65
CA TRP A 156 27.42 6.86 -2.62
C TRP A 156 27.11 8.35 -2.84
N ARG A 157 27.46 9.22 -1.88
CA ARG A 157 27.32 10.67 -2.01
C ARG A 157 28.31 11.26 -3.00
N ASP A 158 29.52 10.71 -3.09
CA ASP A 158 30.55 11.17 -4.03
C ASP A 158 30.09 10.91 -5.48
N ARG A 159 29.29 9.85 -5.69
CA ARG A 159 28.65 9.56 -6.99
C ARG A 159 27.64 10.61 -7.43
N LEU A 160 27.12 11.42 -6.51
CA LEU A 160 26.16 12.49 -6.84
C LEU A 160 26.83 13.75 -7.39
N GLU A 161 28.14 13.91 -7.19
CA GLU A 161 28.90 15.04 -7.76
C GLU A 161 29.01 14.93 -9.29
N ALA A 162 29.00 13.69 -9.81
CA ALA A 162 29.00 13.39 -11.24
C ALA A 162 27.87 12.41 -11.60
N PRO A 163 26.59 12.87 -11.66
CA PRO A 163 25.43 12.01 -11.92
C PRO A 163 25.51 11.23 -13.24
N ASP A 164 26.21 11.77 -14.24
CA ASP A 164 26.40 11.15 -15.56
C ASP A 164 27.39 9.98 -15.52
N GLU A 165 28.27 9.93 -14.51
CA GLU A 165 29.27 8.88 -14.35
C GLU A 165 28.77 7.69 -13.50
N VAL A 166 27.55 7.78 -12.94
CA VAL A 166 26.98 6.70 -12.14
C VAL A 166 26.78 5.45 -13.03
N PRO A 167 27.34 4.29 -12.64
CA PRO A 167 27.16 3.04 -13.37
C PRO A 167 25.68 2.64 -13.50
N ALA A 168 25.32 2.09 -14.65
CA ALA A 168 23.95 1.72 -15.00
C ALA A 168 23.30 0.71 -14.02
N ASP A 169 24.09 -0.16 -13.40
CA ASP A 169 23.70 -1.13 -12.40
C ASP A 169 23.48 -0.53 -11.00
N LEU A 170 24.12 0.60 -10.69
CA LEU A 170 23.96 1.33 -9.43
C LEU A 170 22.92 2.45 -9.53
N LEU A 171 22.55 2.88 -10.74
CA LEU A 171 21.72 4.05 -10.98
C LEU A 171 20.41 4.07 -10.16
N THR A 172 19.68 2.95 -10.14
CA THR A 172 18.43 2.82 -9.36
C THR A 172 18.68 2.88 -7.85
N LEU A 173 19.78 2.27 -7.39
CA LEU A 173 20.15 2.21 -5.97
C LEU A 173 20.57 3.59 -5.46
N VAL A 174 21.43 4.29 -6.21
CA VAL A 174 21.86 5.66 -5.90
C VAL A 174 20.69 6.63 -5.93
N TYR A 175 19.76 6.48 -6.88
CA TYR A 175 18.50 7.22 -6.88
C TYR A 175 17.69 6.98 -5.60
N GLY A 176 17.51 5.71 -5.20
CA GLY A 176 16.84 5.35 -3.96
C GLY A 176 17.49 5.98 -2.72
N LEU A 177 18.83 5.92 -2.63
CA LEU A 177 19.62 6.53 -1.57
C LEU A 177 19.43 8.05 -1.51
N ALA A 178 19.63 8.75 -2.63
CA ALA A 178 19.48 10.20 -2.72
C ALA A 178 18.07 10.64 -2.31
N ARG A 179 17.03 9.93 -2.76
CA ARG A 179 15.64 10.20 -2.35
C ARG A 179 15.45 10.05 -0.84
N HIS A 180 15.94 8.96 -0.23
CA HIS A 180 15.77 8.71 1.22
C HIS A 180 16.63 9.62 2.09
N ALA A 181 17.76 10.10 1.56
CA ALA A 181 18.57 11.14 2.19
C ALA A 181 18.00 12.56 2.02
N LEU A 182 16.85 12.71 1.35
CA LEU A 182 16.20 13.98 1.00
C LEU A 182 17.02 14.89 0.08
N GLU A 183 17.95 14.33 -0.69
CA GLU A 183 18.74 15.04 -1.70
C GLU A 183 17.98 15.08 -3.03
N ARG A 184 16.84 15.81 -3.04
CA ARG A 184 15.89 15.80 -4.16
C ARG A 184 16.51 16.23 -5.48
N GLU A 185 17.32 17.28 -5.48
CA GLU A 185 17.96 17.81 -6.68
C GLU A 185 18.89 16.77 -7.33
N ALA A 186 19.71 16.09 -6.54
CA ALA A 186 20.58 15.03 -7.02
C ALA A 186 19.79 13.82 -7.54
N ALA A 187 18.73 13.42 -6.83
CA ALA A 187 17.86 12.35 -7.29
C ALA A 187 17.14 12.69 -8.61
N ASP A 188 16.67 13.93 -8.76
CA ASP A 188 16.02 14.41 -9.99
C ASP A 188 17.01 14.52 -11.16
N ALA A 189 18.29 14.81 -10.90
CA ALA A 189 19.34 14.77 -11.91
C ALA A 189 19.60 13.35 -12.46
N LEU A 190 19.45 12.31 -11.63
CA LEU A 190 19.58 10.91 -12.06
C LEU A 190 18.37 10.40 -12.83
N TRP A 191 17.19 11.01 -12.62
CA TRP A 191 15.92 10.50 -13.12
C TRP A 191 15.83 10.39 -14.66
N PRO A 192 16.28 11.38 -15.47
CA PRO A 192 16.23 11.27 -16.93
C PRO A 192 16.91 10.01 -17.47
N ARG A 193 18.04 9.61 -16.88
CA ARG A 193 18.78 8.40 -17.27
C ARG A 193 18.02 7.12 -16.92
N ILE A 194 17.38 7.08 -15.74
CA ILE A 194 16.51 5.97 -15.33
C ILE A 194 15.29 5.88 -16.26
N ALA A 195 14.66 7.01 -16.56
CA ALA A 195 13.51 7.09 -17.45
C ALA A 195 13.87 6.72 -18.90
N ALA A 196 15.11 6.99 -19.34
CA ALA A 196 15.65 6.54 -20.62
C ALA A 196 15.94 5.02 -20.68
N GLY A 197 15.79 4.31 -19.55
CA GLY A 197 16.03 2.87 -19.47
C GLY A 197 17.50 2.48 -19.37
N GLU A 198 18.38 3.42 -19.05
CA GLU A 198 19.80 3.12 -18.81
C GLU A 198 20.00 2.24 -17.57
N ALA A 199 19.09 2.35 -16.59
CA ALA A 199 19.13 1.57 -15.37
C ALA A 199 18.95 0.08 -15.66
N LYS A 200 19.95 -0.74 -15.27
CA LYS A 200 19.78 -2.19 -15.27
C LYS A 200 18.92 -2.60 -14.08
N PRO A 201 17.96 -3.54 -14.27
CA PRO A 201 17.20 -4.06 -13.14
C PRO A 201 18.15 -4.78 -12.17
N LEU A 202 18.11 -4.39 -10.91
CA LEU A 202 18.78 -5.12 -9.84
C LEU A 202 18.26 -6.56 -9.82
N ARG A 203 19.17 -7.54 -9.87
CA ARG A 203 18.78 -8.95 -9.86
C ARG A 203 18.15 -9.26 -8.50
N GLN A 204 16.86 -9.63 -8.53
CA GLN A 204 16.06 -10.04 -7.35
C GLN A 204 16.71 -11.03 -6.36
N PRO A 205 17.61 -11.98 -6.73
CA PRO A 205 18.25 -12.86 -5.74
C PRO A 205 19.00 -12.14 -4.61
N ASP A 206 19.47 -10.91 -4.84
CA ASP A 206 20.13 -10.12 -3.78
C ASP A 206 19.10 -9.40 -2.89
N ALA A 207 17.99 -8.93 -3.47
CA ALA A 207 16.92 -8.24 -2.73
C ALA A 207 16.04 -9.19 -1.90
N ALA A 208 15.80 -10.42 -2.38
CA ALA A 208 14.95 -11.40 -1.69
C ALA A 208 15.63 -12.05 -0.48
N ARG A 209 16.95 -12.29 -0.54
CA ARG A 209 17.72 -12.75 0.63
C ARG A 209 17.68 -11.74 1.78
N LEU A 210 17.66 -10.45 1.44
CA LEU A 210 17.63 -9.36 2.41
C LEU A 210 16.23 -9.08 2.97
N ALA A 211 15.16 -9.60 2.38
CA ALA A 211 13.79 -9.41 2.86
C ALA A 211 13.34 -10.49 3.86
N MET A 212 14.01 -11.64 3.89
CA MET A 212 13.64 -12.76 4.76
C MET A 212 14.27 -12.71 6.15
N ASP A 213 15.34 -11.94 6.35
CA ASP A 213 16.00 -11.86 7.66
C ASP A 213 15.34 -10.86 8.63
N ASP A 214 14.39 -10.03 8.14
CA ASP A 214 13.68 -9.01 8.91
C ASP A 214 12.20 -9.34 9.21
N GLU A 215 11.76 -10.61 9.04
CA GLU A 215 10.66 -11.14 9.85
C GLU A 215 11.11 -11.32 11.32
N ALA A 216 11.75 -10.28 11.88
CA ALA A 216 11.81 -10.09 13.31
C ALA A 216 10.37 -9.98 13.81
N PRO A 217 9.98 -10.75 14.84
CA PRO A 217 8.60 -10.88 15.25
C PRO A 217 8.07 -9.49 15.60
N ALA A 218 7.09 -9.02 14.82
CA ALA A 218 6.28 -7.87 15.16
C ALA A 218 5.92 -8.00 16.63
N SER A 219 6.49 -7.11 17.45
CA SER A 219 6.32 -7.08 18.89
C SER A 219 4.84 -7.23 19.20
N GLU A 220 4.46 -8.41 19.69
CA GLU A 220 3.11 -8.71 20.12
C GLU A 220 2.79 -7.68 21.21
N PRO A 221 1.78 -6.80 21.05
CA PRO A 221 1.51 -5.78 22.06
C PRO A 221 1.24 -6.50 23.38
N ALA A 222 2.05 -6.18 24.39
CA ALA A 222 2.02 -6.80 25.70
C ALA A 222 0.59 -6.85 26.25
N LYS A 223 -0.07 -8.00 26.08
CA LYS A 223 -1.39 -8.27 26.66
C LYS A 223 -1.21 -8.33 28.17
N LYS A 224 -1.83 -7.38 28.87
CA LYS A 224 -2.00 -7.37 30.33
C LYS A 224 -2.38 -8.79 30.81
N PRO A 225 -1.64 -9.39 31.75
CA PRO A 225 -1.93 -10.72 32.26
C PRO A 225 -2.99 -10.60 33.35
N LYS A 226 -4.21 -11.08 33.09
CA LYS A 226 -5.18 -11.61 34.08
C LYS A 226 -6.52 -11.87 33.39
N ALA A 227 -6.69 -13.08 32.82
CA ALA A 227 -7.99 -13.74 32.61
C ALA A 227 -7.94 -14.98 31.68
N ARG A 228 -6.78 -15.37 31.12
CA ARG A 228 -6.73 -16.40 30.07
C ARG A 228 -6.15 -17.77 30.47
N ARG A 229 -6.22 -18.13 31.76
CA ARG A 229 -5.77 -19.46 32.25
C ARG A 229 -6.82 -20.58 32.14
N LYS A 230 -8.03 -20.32 31.63
CA LYS A 230 -9.08 -21.35 31.45
C LYS A 230 -9.46 -21.70 30.00
N ALA A 231 -8.96 -20.99 28.99
CA ALA A 231 -9.36 -21.24 27.59
C ALA A 231 -8.27 -21.90 26.72
N ARG A 232 -7.06 -22.15 27.26
CA ARG A 232 -5.92 -22.67 26.48
C ARG A 232 -5.72 -24.19 26.58
N ARG A 233 -6.72 -24.93 27.09
CA ARG A 233 -6.70 -26.40 27.23
C ARG A 233 -7.64 -27.14 26.27
N ALA A 234 -8.21 -26.45 25.27
CA ALA A 234 -9.24 -27.02 24.38
C ALA A 234 -8.93 -26.89 22.87
N ALA A 235 -7.69 -26.60 22.46
CA ALA A 235 -7.35 -26.52 21.03
C ALA A 235 -5.90 -26.95 20.76
N ARG A 236 -5.59 -28.18 21.16
CA ARG A 236 -4.53 -28.97 20.52
C ARG A 236 -5.17 -30.31 20.18
N VAL A 237 -6.11 -30.28 19.24
CA VAL A 237 -6.49 -31.49 18.52
C VAL A 237 -5.26 -31.83 17.71
N VAL A 238 -4.51 -32.80 18.21
CA VAL A 238 -3.50 -33.50 17.42
C VAL A 238 -4.27 -34.05 16.22
N GLN A 239 -3.94 -33.58 15.03
CA GLN A 239 -4.47 -34.16 13.80
C GLN A 239 -3.71 -35.46 13.58
N ASP A 240 -4.12 -36.51 14.29
CA ASP A 240 -3.73 -37.88 14.00
C ASP A 240 -4.53 -38.30 12.76
N GLY A 241 -3.92 -38.22 11.59
CA GLY A 241 -4.53 -38.62 10.32
C GLY A 241 -3.45 -39.06 9.34
N PRO A 242 -3.78 -39.92 8.37
CA PRO A 242 -2.80 -40.40 7.39
C PRO A 242 -2.26 -39.23 6.57
N ALA A 243 -0.93 -39.18 6.40
CA ALA A 243 -0.28 -38.24 5.50
C ALA A 243 -0.58 -38.64 4.04
N CYS A 244 -0.94 -37.67 3.21
CA CYS A 244 -1.12 -37.91 1.78
C CYS A 244 0.22 -38.32 1.13
N PRO A 245 0.31 -39.46 0.43
CA PRO A 245 1.58 -39.92 -0.16
C PRO A 245 2.10 -39.02 -1.30
N ALA A 246 1.24 -38.15 -1.85
CA ALA A 246 1.62 -37.27 -2.96
C ALA A 246 2.15 -35.90 -2.51
N CYS A 247 1.72 -35.40 -1.35
CA CYS A 247 2.04 -34.02 -0.93
C CYS A 247 2.24 -33.83 0.58
N ASP A 248 2.32 -34.91 1.36
CA ASP A 248 2.53 -34.94 2.82
C ASP A 248 1.52 -34.13 3.66
N THR A 249 0.42 -33.68 3.04
CA THR A 249 -0.62 -32.93 3.75
C THR A 249 -1.46 -33.89 4.59
N VAL A 250 -1.54 -33.65 5.90
CA VAL A 250 -2.37 -34.42 6.83
C VAL A 250 -3.84 -34.07 6.62
N SER A 251 -4.64 -35.07 6.28
CA SER A 251 -6.09 -34.94 6.17
C SER A 251 -6.77 -35.60 7.38
N GLY A 252 -7.96 -35.15 7.76
CA GLY A 252 -8.70 -35.75 8.88
C GLY A 252 -9.04 -37.23 8.60
N GLU A 253 -9.22 -38.03 9.66
CA GLU A 253 -9.39 -39.50 9.60
C GLU A 253 -10.48 -39.97 8.61
N ASP A 254 -11.53 -39.16 8.37
CA ASP A 254 -12.64 -39.51 7.47
C ASP A 254 -12.52 -38.91 6.05
N ALA A 255 -11.37 -38.32 5.68
CA ALA A 255 -11.20 -37.69 4.37
C ALA A 255 -11.01 -38.74 3.27
N THR A 256 -11.93 -38.76 2.29
CA THR A 256 -11.78 -39.58 1.07
C THR A 256 -10.85 -38.95 0.02
N PHE A 257 -10.55 -37.65 0.16
CA PHE A 257 -9.69 -36.89 -0.74
C PHE A 257 -8.73 -35.98 0.06
N CYS A 258 -7.51 -35.84 -0.43
CA CYS A 258 -6.54 -34.91 0.15
C CYS A 258 -6.96 -33.46 -0.10
N LYS A 259 -6.99 -32.63 0.96
CA LYS A 259 -7.32 -31.20 0.83
C LYS A 259 -6.26 -30.38 0.09
N GLY A 260 -5.00 -30.84 0.08
CA GLY A 260 -3.90 -30.14 -0.58
C GLY A 260 -3.92 -30.32 -2.09
N CYS A 261 -3.96 -31.58 -2.56
CA CYS A 261 -3.82 -31.90 -3.99
C CYS A 261 -5.10 -32.42 -4.65
N GLY A 262 -6.14 -32.77 -3.90
CA GLY A 262 -7.39 -33.33 -4.43
C GLY A 262 -7.33 -34.81 -4.82
N GLU A 263 -6.20 -35.50 -4.62
CA GLU A 263 -6.11 -36.94 -4.92
C GLU A 263 -6.88 -37.80 -3.90
N PRO A 264 -7.48 -38.93 -4.34
CA PRO A 264 -8.18 -39.84 -3.45
C PRO A 264 -7.20 -40.53 -2.48
N LEU A 265 -7.54 -40.54 -1.19
CA LEU A 265 -6.80 -41.28 -0.16
C LEU A 265 -7.22 -42.75 -0.25
N GLY A 266 -6.64 -43.45 -1.22
CA GLY A 266 -7.07 -44.78 -1.67
C GLY A 266 -6.92 -45.88 -0.61
N ALA A 267 -7.96 -46.73 -0.55
CA ALA A 267 -8.03 -47.95 0.25
C ALA A 267 -6.89 -48.92 -0.10
N LEU A 268 -5.88 -48.98 0.76
CA LEU A 268 -4.96 -50.11 0.84
C LEU A 268 -5.72 -51.25 1.53
N VAL A 269 -6.23 -52.19 0.74
CA VAL A 269 -6.54 -53.56 1.21
C VAL A 269 -5.27 -54.38 1.12
#